data_AF-A0A3N0EBV2-F1
#
_entry.id   AF-A0A3N0EBV2-F1
#
_cell.length_a   1.000
_cell.length_b   1.000
_cell.length_c   1.000
_cell.angle_alpha   90.00
_cell.angle_beta   90.00
_cell.angle_gamma   90.00
#
_symmetry.space_group_name_H-M   'P 1'
#
loop_
_entity.id
_entity.type
_entity.pdbx_description
1 polymer ?
#
loop_
_entity_poly.entity_id
_entity_poly.type
_entity_poly.pdbx_seq_one_letter_code
_entity_poly.pdbx_strand_id
1 'polypeptide(L)'
;MSRRHALGVACVTGAAVVGGSGCGRSEDAPKPQDAVRGEVIARTSDVPVGGGTVLMDSKLVLTQPSDDEFHAYTAVCTHSGCTIQQVTTEIECLCHGSRFDIATGEVLGGPANEPLESFELTVEGEEITLAPQGEDR
;
A
#
# COMPACT_ATOMS: atom_id res chain seq x y z
N MET A 1 56.65 10.88 20.06
CA MET A 1 57.26 12.08 19.43
C MET A 1 56.23 12.65 18.46
N SER A 2 55.33 13.52 18.92
CA SER A 2 55.43 14.99 18.81
C SER A 2 55.89 15.48 17.44
N ARG A 3 54.95 16.08 16.68
CA ARG A 3 55.01 17.49 16.28
C ARG A 3 53.68 17.92 15.66
N ARG A 4 52.87 18.57 16.50
CA ARG A 4 51.83 19.52 16.09
C ARG A 4 52.53 20.76 15.53
N HIS A 5 52.09 21.29 14.40
CA HIS A 5 52.32 22.69 14.01
C HIS A 5 51.00 23.23 13.45
N ALA A 6 50.41 24.16 14.17
CA ALA A 6 49.34 25.04 13.71
C ALA A 6 49.96 26.24 12.98
N LEU A 7 49.20 26.86 12.07
CA LEU A 7 49.04 28.32 11.90
C LEU A 7 48.48 28.65 10.51
N GLY A 8 47.51 29.57 10.46
CA GLY A 8 47.13 30.25 9.22
C GLY A 8 45.68 30.75 9.18
N VAL A 9 45.39 31.84 9.90
CA VAL A 9 44.18 32.66 9.73
C VAL A 9 44.36 33.56 8.50
N ALA A 10 43.33 33.70 7.66
CA ALA A 10 43.12 34.89 6.81
C ALA A 10 41.66 35.00 6.34
N CYS A 11 41.25 36.23 6.03
CA CYS A 11 39.92 36.80 6.18
C CYS A 11 39.07 36.88 4.87
N VAL A 12 37.75 36.83 5.08
CA VAL A 12 36.57 37.41 4.36
C VAL A 12 36.72 37.96 2.92
N THR A 13 35.84 37.52 2.00
CA THR A 13 34.87 38.35 1.21
C THR A 13 34.20 37.55 0.07
N GLY A 14 32.90 37.78 -0.17
CA GLY A 14 32.27 37.62 -1.48
C GLY A 14 31.28 36.46 -1.66
N ALA A 15 30.00 36.77 -1.79
CA ALA A 15 28.90 35.85 -2.04
C ALA A 15 28.92 35.26 -3.47
N ALA A 16 28.52 33.99 -3.61
CA ALA A 16 27.96 33.42 -4.83
C ALA A 16 27.04 32.23 -4.51
N VAL A 17 25.79 32.36 -4.94
CA VAL A 17 24.72 31.34 -4.86
C VAL A 17 24.85 30.36 -6.02
N VAL A 18 25.17 29.08 -5.77
CA VAL A 18 24.81 27.87 -6.58
C VAL A 18 25.23 26.66 -5.72
N GLY A 19 24.52 25.57 -5.53
CA GLY A 19 23.25 25.07 -6.02
C GLY A 19 22.88 23.87 -5.15
N GLY A 20 21.58 23.66 -4.96
CA GLY A 20 21.08 22.46 -4.29
C GLY A 20 21.47 21.21 -5.08
N SER A 21 21.89 20.18 -4.37
CA SER A 21 21.84 18.80 -4.85
C SER A 21 21.39 17.96 -3.67
N GLY A 22 20.12 18.16 -3.31
CA GLY A 22 19.38 17.17 -2.56
C GLY A 22 19.21 15.95 -3.45
N CYS A 23 19.89 14.86 -3.11
CA CYS A 23 19.46 13.53 -3.49
C CYS A 23 18.88 12.89 -2.23
N GLY A 24 17.74 13.42 -1.78
CA GLY A 24 16.88 12.69 -0.86
C GLY A 24 16.25 11.56 -1.66
N ARG A 25 16.74 10.34 -1.44
CA ARG A 25 16.12 9.11 -1.91
C ARG A 25 14.70 9.09 -1.32
N SER A 26 13.66 9.20 -2.15
CA SER A 26 12.28 8.99 -1.69
C SER A 26 12.10 7.51 -1.38
N GLU A 27 12.53 7.12 -0.19
CA GLU A 27 12.19 5.84 0.44
C GLU A 27 10.84 5.91 1.16
N ASP A 28 10.20 7.09 1.15
CA ASP A 28 9.03 7.43 1.97
C ASP A 28 7.89 8.07 1.14
N ALA A 29 7.70 7.62 -0.10
CA ALA A 29 6.45 7.97 -0.78
C ALA A 29 5.31 7.17 -0.11
N PRO A 30 4.21 7.81 0.34
CA PRO A 30 3.11 7.11 0.97
C PRO A 30 2.52 6.07 0.00
N LYS A 31 2.08 4.92 0.54
CA LYS A 31 1.48 3.89 -0.30
C LYS A 31 0.14 4.42 -0.87
N PRO A 32 -0.31 4.03 -2.07
CA PRO A 32 -1.54 4.54 -2.65
C PRO A 32 -2.78 4.36 -1.75
N GLN A 33 -2.87 3.25 -1.03
CA GLN A 33 -3.95 2.99 -0.07
C GLN A 33 -3.98 3.99 1.10
N ASP A 34 -2.85 4.61 1.45
CA ASP A 34 -2.77 5.55 2.56
C ASP A 34 -3.43 6.89 2.20
N ALA A 35 -3.51 7.22 0.91
CA ALA A 35 -4.14 8.45 0.43
C ALA A 35 -5.67 8.43 0.55
N VAL A 36 -6.28 7.24 0.66
CA VAL A 36 -7.75 7.06 0.68
C VAL A 36 -8.28 6.63 2.05
N ARG A 37 -7.46 6.71 3.11
CA ARG A 37 -7.88 6.39 4.49
C ARG A 37 -8.94 7.39 4.95
N GLY A 38 -10.06 6.90 5.48
CA GLY A 38 -11.20 7.72 5.90
C GLY A 38 -12.12 8.18 4.76
N GLU A 39 -11.86 7.76 3.52
CA GLU A 39 -12.70 8.10 2.36
C GLU A 39 -13.64 6.95 1.99
N VAL A 40 -14.76 7.29 1.35
CA VAL A 40 -15.62 6.31 0.68
C VAL A 40 -14.90 5.80 -0.55
N ILE A 41 -14.59 4.51 -0.59
CA ILE A 41 -13.77 3.88 -1.63
C ILE A 41 -14.57 3.08 -2.66
N ALA A 42 -15.79 2.67 -2.30
CA ALA A 42 -16.71 1.93 -3.18
C ALA A 42 -18.14 1.95 -2.63
N ARG A 43 -19.10 1.52 -3.45
CA ARG A 43 -20.43 1.13 -2.97
C ARG A 43 -20.50 -0.37 -2.74
N THR A 44 -21.38 -0.80 -1.85
CA THR A 44 -21.66 -2.24 -1.62
C THR A 44 -22.09 -2.95 -2.91
N SER A 45 -22.84 -2.29 -3.78
CA SER A 45 -23.26 -2.80 -5.09
C SER A 45 -22.12 -3.02 -6.10
N ASP A 46 -20.95 -2.43 -5.86
CA ASP A 46 -19.79 -2.56 -6.76
C ASP A 46 -18.97 -3.83 -6.46
N VAL A 47 -19.23 -4.49 -5.34
CA VAL A 47 -18.56 -5.72 -4.91
C VAL A 47 -19.54 -6.88 -5.07
N PRO A 48 -19.25 -7.89 -5.91
CA PRO A 48 -20.14 -9.02 -6.10
C PRO A 48 -20.03 -10.05 -4.97
N VAL A 49 -21.16 -10.57 -4.50
CA VAL A 49 -21.23 -11.72 -3.58
C VAL A 49 -20.52 -12.93 -4.18
N GLY A 50 -19.71 -13.61 -3.36
CA GLY A 50 -18.87 -14.73 -3.74
C GLY A 50 -17.60 -14.33 -4.49
N GLY A 51 -17.26 -13.04 -4.55
CA GLY A 51 -16.02 -12.58 -5.15
C GLY A 51 -15.63 -11.17 -4.76
N GLY A 52 -15.21 -10.34 -5.73
CA GLY A 52 -14.72 -9.01 -5.41
C GLY A 52 -14.36 -8.13 -6.59
N THR A 53 -13.85 -6.94 -6.28
CA THR A 53 -13.41 -5.93 -7.24
C THR A 53 -12.03 -5.39 -6.87
N VAL A 54 -11.28 -4.92 -7.86
CA VAL A 54 -9.95 -4.34 -7.67
C VAL A 54 -10.01 -2.84 -7.90
N LEU A 55 -9.65 -2.06 -6.87
CA LEU A 55 -9.48 -0.62 -6.96
C LEU A 55 -8.03 -0.32 -7.38
N MET A 56 -7.82 -0.14 -8.68
CA MET A 56 -6.49 -0.07 -9.29
C MET A 56 -5.65 1.12 -8.83
N ASP A 57 -6.30 2.27 -8.58
CA ASP A 57 -5.65 3.53 -8.22
C ASP A 57 -5.13 3.49 -6.78
N SER A 58 -5.94 2.98 -5.85
CA SER A 58 -5.59 2.84 -4.42
C SER A 58 -4.88 1.53 -4.09
N LYS A 59 -4.73 0.62 -5.06
CA LYS A 59 -4.16 -0.73 -4.87
C LYS A 59 -4.87 -1.53 -3.78
N LEU A 60 -6.20 -1.54 -3.83
CA LEU A 60 -7.04 -2.34 -2.94
C LEU A 60 -7.79 -3.42 -3.70
N VAL A 61 -8.04 -4.53 -3.02
CA VAL A 61 -9.03 -5.55 -3.39
C VAL A 61 -10.14 -5.47 -2.37
N LEU A 62 -11.38 -5.32 -2.82
CA LEU A 62 -12.56 -5.48 -1.99
C LEU A 62 -13.21 -6.82 -2.31
N THR A 63 -13.54 -7.60 -1.30
CA THR A 63 -14.21 -8.89 -1.46
C THR A 63 -15.52 -8.92 -0.69
N GLN A 64 -16.41 -9.81 -1.15
CA GLN A 64 -17.65 -10.14 -0.47
C GLN A 64 -17.88 -11.66 -0.49
N PRO A 65 -17.34 -12.43 0.47
CA PRO A 65 -17.48 -13.89 0.48
C PRO A 65 -18.93 -14.36 0.61
N SER A 66 -19.72 -13.64 1.41
CA SER A 66 -21.15 -13.88 1.62
C SER A 66 -21.92 -12.55 1.66
N ASP A 67 -23.25 -12.61 1.57
CA ASP A 67 -24.11 -11.42 1.52
C ASP A 67 -23.83 -10.48 2.70
N ASP A 68 -23.63 -9.19 2.38
CA ASP A 68 -23.22 -8.11 3.31
C ASP A 68 -21.93 -8.33 4.14
N GLU A 69 -21.08 -9.30 3.79
CA GLU A 69 -19.79 -9.52 4.43
C GLU A 69 -18.66 -8.94 3.57
N PHE A 70 -18.08 -7.79 3.93
CA PHE A 70 -17.04 -7.13 3.13
C PHE A 70 -15.66 -7.17 3.78
N HIS A 71 -14.62 -7.42 2.98
CA HIS A 71 -13.22 -7.33 3.40
C HIS A 71 -12.40 -6.48 2.42
N ALA A 72 -11.31 -5.90 2.92
CA ALA A 72 -10.33 -5.18 2.11
C ALA A 72 -8.93 -5.71 2.31
N TYR A 73 -8.21 -5.86 1.20
CA TYR A 73 -6.81 -6.29 1.18
C TYR A 73 -5.98 -5.43 0.22
N THR A 74 -4.67 -5.50 0.35
CA THR A 74 -3.76 -4.95 -0.67
C THR A 74 -3.96 -5.70 -1.99
N ALA A 75 -4.01 -4.95 -3.09
CA ALA A 75 -3.94 -5.50 -4.44
C ALA A 75 -2.51 -5.83 -4.84
N VAL A 76 -1.50 -5.64 -3.98
CA VAL A 76 -0.11 -5.96 -4.28
C VAL A 76 0.18 -7.40 -3.87
N CYS A 77 0.39 -8.27 -4.87
CA CYS A 77 0.72 -9.66 -4.64
C CYS A 77 2.05 -9.80 -3.87
N THR A 78 2.03 -10.54 -2.76
CA THR A 78 3.18 -10.77 -1.87
C THR A 78 4.32 -11.57 -2.50
N HIS A 79 4.10 -12.22 -3.65
CA HIS A 79 5.18 -12.93 -4.35
C HIS A 79 6.25 -11.98 -4.94
N SER A 80 5.83 -11.00 -5.75
CA SER A 80 6.75 -10.12 -6.50
C SER A 80 6.18 -8.74 -6.80
N GLY A 81 5.14 -8.33 -6.08
CA GLY A 81 4.60 -6.97 -6.17
C GLY A 81 3.69 -6.68 -7.36
N CYS A 82 3.27 -7.69 -8.15
CA CYS A 82 2.27 -7.48 -9.20
C CYS A 82 0.97 -6.96 -8.58
N THR A 83 0.29 -6.02 -9.26
CA THR A 83 -1.10 -5.71 -8.93
C THR A 83 -2.00 -6.89 -9.30
N ILE A 84 -2.86 -7.36 -8.41
CA ILE A 84 -3.85 -8.42 -8.64
C ILE A 84 -4.80 -8.02 -9.76
N GLN A 85 -5.18 -8.99 -10.60
CA GLN A 85 -5.96 -8.72 -11.82
C GLN A 85 -7.37 -9.32 -11.79
N GLN A 86 -7.61 -10.33 -10.96
CA GLN A 86 -8.86 -11.05 -10.96
C GLN A 86 -9.28 -11.41 -9.54
N VAL A 87 -10.57 -11.27 -9.26
CA VAL A 87 -11.19 -11.67 -8.00
C VAL A 87 -12.49 -12.38 -8.35
N THR A 88 -12.48 -13.71 -8.24
CA THR A 88 -13.66 -14.56 -8.40
C THR A 88 -13.94 -15.22 -7.05
N THR A 89 -14.06 -16.55 -6.98
CA THR A 89 -14.11 -17.26 -5.69
C THR A 89 -12.77 -17.22 -4.94
N GLU A 90 -11.69 -16.84 -5.61
CA GLU A 90 -10.35 -16.60 -5.06
C GLU A 90 -9.85 -15.23 -5.53
N ILE A 91 -8.88 -14.66 -4.81
CA ILE A 91 -8.12 -13.49 -5.24
C ILE A 91 -6.91 -13.99 -6.05
N GLU A 92 -6.81 -13.64 -7.33
CA GLU A 92 -5.91 -14.27 -8.28
C GLU A 92 -4.89 -13.28 -8.89
N CYS A 93 -3.61 -13.60 -8.72
CA CYS A 93 -2.51 -12.90 -9.40
C CYS A 93 -2.08 -13.68 -10.65
N LEU A 94 -2.45 -13.15 -11.81
CA LEU A 94 -2.23 -13.77 -13.12
C LEU A 94 -0.78 -13.64 -13.63
N CYS A 95 0.10 -12.95 -12.90
CA CYS A 95 1.52 -12.89 -13.26
C CYS A 95 2.20 -14.27 -13.18
N HIS A 96 1.92 -15.03 -12.11
CA HIS A 96 2.56 -16.32 -11.84
C HIS A 96 1.60 -17.36 -11.23
N GLY A 97 0.33 -17.00 -11.01
CA GLY A 97 -0.70 -17.92 -10.52
C GLY A 97 -0.83 -17.99 -9.00
N SER A 98 -0.34 -17.00 -8.24
CA SER A 98 -0.62 -16.94 -6.79
C SER A 98 -2.11 -16.72 -6.55
N ARG A 99 -2.68 -17.43 -5.57
CA ARG A 99 -4.11 -17.40 -5.24
C ARG A 99 -4.29 -17.21 -3.73
N PHE A 100 -5.24 -16.37 -3.36
CA PHE A 100 -5.55 -16.04 -1.96
C PHE A 100 -7.04 -16.19 -1.68
N ASP A 101 -7.37 -16.45 -0.43
CA ASP A 101 -8.74 -16.60 0.05
C ASP A 101 -9.46 -15.24 0.10
N ILE A 102 -10.72 -15.20 -0.36
CA ILE A 102 -11.50 -13.95 -0.39
C ILE A 102 -12.01 -13.51 0.98
N ALA A 103 -12.09 -14.40 1.96
CA ALA A 103 -12.57 -14.12 3.32
C ALA A 103 -11.43 -13.83 4.30
N THR A 104 -10.24 -14.39 4.07
CA THR A 104 -9.11 -14.25 5.00
C THR A 104 -7.88 -13.57 4.40
N GLY A 105 -7.75 -13.51 3.08
CA GLY A 105 -6.53 -13.04 2.41
C GLY A 105 -5.36 -14.02 2.52
N GLU A 106 -5.56 -15.21 3.09
CA GLU A 106 -4.53 -16.24 3.24
C GLU A 106 -4.15 -16.88 1.89
N VAL A 107 -2.92 -17.38 1.80
CA VAL A 107 -2.43 -18.05 0.60
C VAL A 107 -3.12 -19.39 0.40
N LEU A 108 -3.81 -19.55 -0.74
CA LEU A 108 -4.37 -20.81 -1.20
C LEU A 108 -3.46 -21.52 -2.21
N GLY A 109 -2.65 -20.75 -2.94
CA GLY A 109 -1.73 -21.28 -3.94
C GLY A 109 -0.53 -20.37 -4.20
N GLY A 110 0.66 -20.96 -4.26
CA GLY A 110 1.90 -20.23 -4.53
C GLY A 110 2.03 -19.72 -5.97
N PRO A 111 3.09 -18.94 -6.28
CA PRO A 111 4.35 -18.86 -5.52
C PRO A 111 4.39 -17.90 -4.32
N ALA A 112 3.34 -17.10 -4.07
CA ALA A 112 3.24 -16.34 -2.83
C ALA A 112 3.26 -17.28 -1.61
N ASN A 113 3.86 -16.82 -0.51
CA ASN A 113 4.00 -17.56 0.75
C ASN A 113 3.61 -16.72 1.98
N GLU A 114 3.11 -15.51 1.77
CA GLU A 114 2.61 -14.60 2.81
C GLU A 114 1.20 -14.13 2.45
N PRO A 115 0.29 -13.97 3.44
CA PRO A 115 -1.07 -13.48 3.21
C PRO A 115 -1.07 -12.03 2.72
N LEU A 116 -2.17 -11.59 2.12
CA LEU A 116 -2.36 -10.18 1.78
C LEU A 116 -2.53 -9.34 3.05
N GLU A 117 -1.94 -8.14 3.08
CA GLU A 117 -2.21 -7.12 4.11
C GLU A 117 -3.71 -6.76 4.08
N SER A 118 -4.38 -6.86 5.22
CA SER A 118 -5.79 -6.50 5.38
C SER A 118 -5.96 -5.05 5.85
N PHE A 119 -7.10 -4.47 5.52
CA PHE A 119 -7.48 -3.12 5.94
C PHE A 119 -8.86 -3.16 6.61
N GLU A 120 -9.01 -2.37 7.67
CA GLU A 120 -10.31 -2.22 8.33
C GLU A 120 -11.26 -1.39 7.46
N LEU A 121 -12.53 -1.78 7.47
CA LEU A 121 -13.61 -1.13 6.74
C LEU A 121 -14.72 -0.69 7.69
N THR A 122 -15.42 0.36 7.31
CA THR A 122 -16.74 0.70 7.85
C THR A 122 -17.75 0.68 6.72
N VAL A 123 -18.88 0.01 6.92
CA VAL A 123 -19.97 -0.07 5.94
C VAL A 123 -21.20 0.60 6.53
N GLU A 124 -21.66 1.67 5.89
CA GLU A 124 -22.84 2.44 6.31
C GLU A 124 -23.82 2.54 5.14
N GLY A 125 -24.89 1.74 5.20
CA GLY A 125 -25.85 1.64 4.10
C GLY A 125 -25.20 1.09 2.83
N GLU A 126 -25.06 1.93 1.82
CA GLU A 126 -24.47 1.56 0.52
C GLU A 126 -22.99 1.95 0.40
N GLU A 127 -22.41 2.65 1.37
CA GLU A 127 -21.07 3.21 1.29
C GLU A 127 -20.06 2.33 2.06
N ILE A 128 -18.94 2.03 1.41
CA ILE A 128 -17.78 1.36 2.01
C ILE A 128 -16.67 2.38 2.20
N THR A 129 -16.26 2.58 3.44
CA THR A 129 -15.20 3.51 3.85
C THR A 129 -13.99 2.75 4.34
N LEU A 130 -12.79 3.12 3.88
CA LEU A 130 -11.55 2.60 4.44
C LEU A 130 -11.32 3.24 5.80
N ALA A 131 -11.03 2.45 6.84
CA ALA A 131 -10.78 3.01 8.15
C ALA A 131 -9.64 4.05 8.11
N PRO A 132 -9.72 5.13 8.92
CA PRO A 132 -8.61 6.06 9.08
C PRO A 132 -7.35 5.33 9.54
N GLN A 133 -6.17 5.93 9.34
CA GLN A 133 -4.97 5.37 9.94
C GLN A 133 -5.15 5.35 11.46
N GLY A 134 -5.20 4.16 12.06
CA GLY A 134 -5.10 4.05 13.50
C GLY A 134 -3.82 4.77 13.92
N GLU A 135 -3.95 5.84 14.70
CA GLU A 135 -2.82 6.48 15.36
C GLU A 135 -2.09 5.40 16.14
N ASP A 136 -0.88 5.06 15.68
CA ASP A 136 0.11 4.27 16.40
C ASP A 136 0.05 4.66 17.89
N ARG A 137 -0.39 3.72 18.73
CA ARG A 137 -0.47 3.91 20.17
C ARG A 137 0.39 2.90 20.89
#